data_AF-A0A4R1WX62-F1
#
_entry.id   AF-A0A4R1WX62-F1
#
_cell.length_a   1.000
_cell.length_b   1.000
_cell.length_c   1.000
_cell.angle_alpha   90.00
_cell.angle_beta   90.00
_cell.angle_gamma   90.00
#
_symmetry.space_group_name_H-M   'P 1'
#
loop_
_entity.id
_entity.type
_entity.pdbx_description
1 polymer ?
#
loop_
_entity_poly.entity_id
_entity_poly.type
_entity_poly.pdbx_seq_one_letter_code
_entity_poly.pdbx_strand_id
1 'polypeptide(L)'
;MVGSAGGGAKHPDWYHNLLANPRATVETGVFTYEAEALVLRDAERHETFARLAEADPGWAEYQSKTTRIIPVVALTQVAGGPPNAGSFGAALRLIHGAFRRELALVRREVASSGPGIGAQLRINCLTLCRGLHIHHTFESGGLFPSMLERHPELAATITTLEAEHAKIAGLLEALQTLVSTPSTTSVLAAVDELITELTQHLDYEEEQLIPLLD
;
A
#
# COMPACT_ATOMS: atom_id res chain seq x y z
N MET A 1 -8.18 -0.18 11.47
CA MET A 1 -7.46 -0.86 12.58
C MET A 1 -8.44 -1.63 13.46
N VAL A 2 -8.01 -2.72 14.11
CA VAL A 2 -8.85 -3.56 14.99
C VAL A 2 -8.21 -3.68 16.38
N GLY A 3 -8.92 -3.27 17.43
CA GLY A 3 -8.44 -3.33 18.82
C GLY A 3 -8.68 -4.69 19.48
N SER A 4 -8.15 -5.76 18.89
CA SER A 4 -8.44 -7.14 19.34
C SER A 4 -7.77 -7.48 20.68
N ALA A 5 -6.55 -6.98 20.93
CA ALA A 5 -5.71 -7.39 22.06
C ALA A 5 -5.69 -8.93 22.27
N GLY A 6 -5.70 -9.69 21.16
CA GLY A 6 -5.75 -11.16 21.19
C GLY A 6 -7.01 -11.76 21.83
N GLY A 7 -8.11 -11.02 21.94
CA GLY A 7 -9.30 -11.44 22.68
C GLY A 7 -9.19 -11.23 24.19
N GLY A 8 -8.25 -10.39 24.66
CA GLY A 8 -8.13 -10.04 26.07
C GLY A 8 -9.35 -9.29 26.63
N ALA A 9 -9.51 -9.34 27.95
CA ALA A 9 -10.61 -8.71 28.67
C ALA A 9 -10.61 -7.17 28.60
N LYS A 10 -9.47 -6.55 28.29
CA LYS A 10 -9.31 -5.10 28.17
C LYS A 10 -9.07 -4.68 26.72
N HIS A 11 -9.44 -3.45 26.41
CA HIS A 11 -9.00 -2.79 25.19
C HIS A 11 -7.48 -2.52 25.25
N PRO A 12 -6.79 -2.46 24.10
CA PRO A 12 -5.39 -2.05 24.09
C PRO A 12 -5.25 -0.57 24.46
N ASP A 13 -4.16 -0.19 25.12
CA ASP A 13 -3.98 1.17 25.66
C ASP A 13 -4.07 2.26 24.58
N TRP A 14 -3.57 1.99 23.37
CA TRP A 14 -3.66 2.92 22.24
C TRP A 14 -5.10 3.29 21.87
N TYR A 15 -6.08 2.40 22.11
CA TYR A 15 -7.49 2.68 21.83
C TYR A 15 -8.01 3.82 22.70
N HIS A 16 -7.60 3.86 23.97
CA HIS A 16 -7.97 4.94 24.88
C HIS A 16 -7.32 6.27 24.48
N ASN A 17 -6.10 6.24 23.95
CA ASN A 17 -5.44 7.43 23.40
C ASN A 17 -6.24 8.00 22.21
N LEU A 18 -6.72 7.16 21.30
CA LEU A 18 -7.51 7.60 20.15
C LEU A 18 -8.89 8.16 20.54
N LEU A 19 -9.50 7.67 21.62
CA LEU A 19 -10.75 8.24 22.13
C LEU A 19 -10.55 9.65 22.70
N ALA A 20 -9.40 9.90 23.32
CA ALA A 20 -9.06 11.21 23.88
C ALA A 20 -8.59 12.20 22.81
N ASN A 21 -7.83 11.70 21.81
CA ASN A 21 -7.33 12.49 20.69
C ASN A 21 -7.44 11.65 19.40
N PRO A 22 -8.38 11.97 18.49
CA PRO A 22 -8.62 11.17 17.29
C PRO A 22 -7.57 11.38 16.20
N ARG A 23 -6.40 11.96 16.52
CA ARG A 23 -5.29 12.13 15.58
C ARG A 23 -4.27 11.02 15.75
N ALA A 24 -3.89 10.40 14.65
CA ALA A 24 -2.87 9.36 14.61
C ALA A 24 -1.88 9.63 13.48
N THR A 25 -0.60 9.47 13.78
CA THR A 25 0.41 9.28 12.75
C THR A 25 0.39 7.82 12.33
N VAL A 26 0.16 7.56 11.05
CA VAL A 26 0.12 6.23 10.47
C VAL A 26 1.41 6.00 9.72
N GLU A 27 2.12 4.94 10.10
CA GLU A 27 3.31 4.47 9.40
C GLU A 27 3.00 3.15 8.71
N THR A 28 2.87 3.16 7.39
CA THR A 28 2.74 1.94 6.57
C THR A 28 4.01 1.74 5.76
N GLY A 29 5.07 1.28 6.43
CA GLY A 29 6.40 1.11 5.85
C GLY A 29 7.06 2.44 5.47
N VAL A 30 6.51 3.12 4.47
CA VAL A 30 7.12 4.27 3.78
C VAL A 30 6.24 5.50 3.67
N PHE A 31 4.97 5.33 3.99
CA PHE A 31 4.06 6.45 4.13
C PHE A 31 3.96 6.74 5.62
N THR A 32 4.40 7.92 5.99
CA THR A 32 4.06 8.52 7.27
C THR A 32 3.03 9.60 6.96
N TYR A 33 1.80 9.41 7.40
CA TYR A 33 0.75 10.41 7.21
C TYR A 33 -0.08 10.59 8.46
N GLU A 34 -0.63 11.79 8.59
CA GLU A 34 -1.61 12.09 9.62
C GLU A 34 -3.00 11.60 9.19
N ALA A 35 -3.62 10.84 10.08
CA ALA A 35 -4.97 10.34 9.93
C ALA A 35 -5.86 10.79 11.09
N GLU A 36 -7.13 11.00 10.78
CA GLU A 36 -8.21 11.11 11.72
C GLU A 36 -8.82 9.72 11.94
N ALA A 37 -8.94 9.34 13.20
CA ALA A 37 -9.43 8.07 13.66
C ALA A 37 -10.91 8.18 14.05
N LEU A 38 -11.75 7.37 13.42
CA LEU A 38 -13.16 7.24 13.75
C LEU A 38 -13.44 5.84 14.26
N VAL A 39 -13.89 5.74 15.51
CA VAL A 39 -14.37 4.46 16.06
C VAL A 39 -15.72 4.14 15.44
N LEU A 40 -15.79 3.06 14.67
CA LEU A 40 -17.02 2.60 14.06
C LEU A 40 -17.97 2.08 15.15
N ARG A 41 -19.27 2.31 14.96
CA ARG A 41 -20.32 1.93 15.91
C ARG A 41 -21.38 1.08 15.25
N ASP A 42 -22.17 0.38 16.07
CA ASP A 42 -23.41 -0.29 15.69
C ASP A 42 -23.29 -1.11 14.39
N ALA A 43 -24.21 -0.92 13.45
CA ALA A 43 -24.28 -1.69 12.21
C ALA A 43 -22.99 -1.57 11.37
N GLU A 44 -22.44 -0.37 11.23
CA GLU A 44 -21.23 -0.12 10.44
C GLU A 44 -20.02 -0.90 10.99
N ARG A 45 -19.87 -0.93 12.32
CA ARG A 45 -18.85 -1.76 12.97
C ARG A 45 -19.11 -3.24 12.73
N HIS A 46 -20.36 -3.71 12.88
CA HIS A 46 -20.69 -5.14 12.74
C HIS A 46 -20.42 -5.65 11.34
N GLU A 47 -20.85 -4.91 10.31
CA GLU A 47 -20.61 -5.27 8.92
C GLU A 47 -19.13 -5.27 8.58
N THR A 48 -18.40 -4.22 9.00
CA THR A 48 -16.96 -4.12 8.74
C THR A 48 -16.20 -5.26 9.44
N PHE A 49 -16.55 -5.56 10.70
CA PHE A 49 -15.93 -6.65 11.44
C PHE A 49 -16.26 -8.02 10.84
N ALA A 50 -17.50 -8.22 10.37
CA ALA A 50 -17.90 -9.46 9.70
C ALA A 50 -17.09 -9.69 8.42
N ARG A 51 -16.91 -8.67 7.58
CA ARG A 51 -16.05 -8.77 6.37
C ARG A 51 -14.60 -9.09 6.72
N LEU A 52 -14.06 -8.47 7.76
CA LEU A 52 -12.70 -8.77 8.24
C LEU A 52 -12.60 -10.23 8.72
N ALA A 53 -13.59 -10.71 9.48
CA ALA A 53 -13.64 -12.09 9.97
C ALA A 53 -13.87 -13.13 8.87
N GLU A 54 -14.58 -12.77 7.80
CA GLU A 54 -14.72 -13.60 6.60
C GLU A 54 -13.38 -13.73 5.86
N ALA A 55 -12.64 -12.63 5.74
CA ALA A 55 -11.31 -12.63 5.14
C ALA A 55 -10.24 -13.33 6.00
N ASP A 56 -10.36 -13.24 7.33
CA ASP A 56 -9.48 -13.89 8.30
C ASP A 56 -10.28 -14.36 9.53
N PRO A 57 -10.55 -15.69 9.63
CA PRO A 57 -11.30 -16.27 10.74
C PRO A 57 -10.70 -16.00 12.14
N GLY A 58 -9.40 -15.65 12.23
CA GLY A 58 -8.75 -15.31 13.50
C GLY A 58 -9.43 -14.15 14.24
N TRP A 59 -10.06 -13.21 13.51
CA TRP A 59 -10.82 -12.13 14.14
C TRP A 59 -12.06 -12.63 14.87
N ALA A 60 -12.79 -13.59 14.28
CA ALA A 60 -13.92 -14.22 14.95
C ALA A 60 -13.48 -15.00 16.19
N GLU A 61 -12.33 -15.67 16.12
CA GLU A 61 -11.73 -16.37 17.25
C GLU A 61 -11.37 -15.42 18.41
N TYR A 62 -10.81 -14.25 18.12
CA TYR A 62 -10.55 -13.25 19.16
C TYR A 62 -11.83 -12.69 19.78
N GLN A 63 -12.88 -12.48 18.99
CA GLN A 63 -14.15 -11.98 19.50
C GLN A 63 -14.86 -13.01 20.39
N SER A 64 -14.74 -14.30 20.08
CA SER A 64 -15.36 -15.36 20.90
C SER A 64 -14.68 -15.55 22.28
N LYS A 65 -13.43 -15.12 22.41
CA LYS A 65 -12.66 -15.17 23.68
C LYS A 65 -13.01 -14.06 24.67
N THR A 66 -13.84 -13.08 24.30
CA THR A 66 -14.13 -11.93 25.15
C THR A 66 -15.58 -11.50 25.08
N THR A 67 -16.07 -10.90 26.17
CA THR A 67 -17.43 -10.34 26.25
C THR A 67 -17.50 -8.90 25.80
N ARG A 68 -16.37 -8.21 25.67
CA ARG A 68 -16.33 -6.84 25.13
C ARG A 68 -16.48 -6.88 23.61
N ILE A 69 -17.10 -5.83 23.06
CA ILE A 69 -17.09 -5.62 21.62
C ILE A 69 -15.66 -5.24 21.21
N ILE A 70 -15.06 -5.96 20.26
CA ILE A 70 -13.75 -5.58 19.73
C ILE A 70 -13.91 -4.31 18.86
N PRO A 71 -13.26 -3.18 19.20
CA PRO A 71 -13.45 -1.94 18.46
C PRO A 71 -12.81 -2.05 17.08
N VAL A 72 -13.50 -1.49 16.09
CA VAL A 72 -12.99 -1.27 14.74
C VAL A 72 -12.87 0.23 14.55
N VAL A 73 -11.69 0.67 14.12
CA VAL A 73 -11.36 2.09 13.94
C VAL A 73 -11.05 2.32 12.48
N ALA A 74 -11.83 3.17 11.82
CA ALA A 74 -11.54 3.68 10.50
C ALA A 74 -10.50 4.81 10.60
N LEU A 75 -9.61 4.88 9.63
CA LEU A 75 -8.60 5.93 9.52
C LEU A 75 -8.86 6.68 8.21
N THR A 76 -9.00 8.00 8.31
CA THR A 76 -9.16 8.90 7.17
C THR A 76 -7.99 9.86 7.14
N GLN A 77 -7.25 9.91 6.04
CA GLN A 77 -6.11 10.82 5.89
C GLN A 77 -6.58 12.29 5.93
N VAL A 78 -5.87 13.17 6.65
CA VAL A 78 -6.28 14.58 6.88
C VAL A 78 -5.63 15.60 5.91
N ALA A 79 -5.09 15.12 4.77
CA ALA A 79 -4.36 15.86 3.71
C ALA A 79 -2.87 16.20 3.97
N GLY A 80 -2.04 15.98 2.93
CA GLY A 80 -0.59 16.29 2.81
C GLY A 80 0.35 15.30 3.54
N GLY A 81 1.38 14.67 2.96
CA GLY A 81 2.00 14.66 1.63
C GLY A 81 3.07 13.55 1.61
N PRO A 82 3.86 13.38 0.53
CA PRO A 82 5.01 12.47 0.50
C PRO A 82 6.12 12.93 1.50
N PRO A 83 7.18 12.14 1.79
CA PRO A 83 7.89 12.12 3.07
C PRO A 83 8.62 13.42 3.43
N ASN A 84 9.05 13.55 4.70
CA ASN A 84 9.98 14.57 5.21
C ASN A 84 11.27 14.62 4.37
N ALA A 85 11.22 15.28 3.22
CA ALA A 85 12.28 15.35 2.23
C ALA A 85 12.58 16.82 1.92
N GLY A 86 13.84 17.13 1.64
CA GLY A 86 14.28 18.51 1.36
C GLY A 86 13.84 19.06 0.00
N SER A 87 13.38 18.19 -0.90
CA SER A 87 12.95 18.49 -2.27
C SER A 87 11.90 17.48 -2.74
N PHE A 88 11.24 17.77 -3.87
CA PHE A 88 10.30 16.82 -4.48
C PHE A 88 11.04 15.61 -5.06
N GLY A 89 12.21 15.80 -5.68
CA GLY A 89 13.06 14.69 -6.14
C GLY A 89 13.50 13.76 -5.01
N ALA A 90 13.83 14.29 -3.83
CA ALA A 90 14.13 13.49 -2.65
C ALA A 90 12.89 12.74 -2.12
N ALA A 91 11.71 13.34 -2.20
CA ALA A 91 10.46 12.66 -1.83
C ALA A 91 10.16 11.49 -2.77
N LEU A 92 10.34 11.68 -4.08
CA LEU A 92 10.17 10.65 -5.11
C LEU A 92 11.12 9.47 -4.88
N ARG A 93 12.41 9.74 -4.66
CA ARG A 93 13.42 8.70 -4.36
C ARG A 93 13.08 7.88 -3.12
N LEU A 94 12.53 8.50 -2.08
CA LEU A 94 12.10 7.80 -0.87
C LEU A 94 10.91 6.87 -1.12
N ILE A 95 9.94 7.32 -1.94
CA ILE A 95 8.80 6.49 -2.39
C ILE A 95 9.31 5.32 -3.24
N HIS A 96 10.21 5.54 -4.19
CA HIS A 96 10.73 4.45 -5.04
C HIS A 96 11.51 3.43 -4.22
N GLY A 97 12.36 3.90 -3.30
CA GLY A 97 13.07 3.04 -2.37
C GLY A 97 12.13 2.19 -1.51
N ALA A 98 10.93 2.69 -1.21
CA ALA A 98 9.88 1.92 -0.57
C ALA A 98 9.42 0.72 -1.36
N PHE A 99 9.02 0.98 -2.60
CA PHE A 99 8.42 -0.03 -3.46
C PHE A 99 9.41 -1.14 -3.74
N ARG A 100 10.69 -0.79 -3.96
CA ARG A 100 11.77 -1.78 -4.06
C ARG A 100 11.88 -2.67 -2.82
N ARG A 101 11.82 -2.11 -1.61
CA ARG A 101 11.89 -2.87 -0.35
C ARG A 101 10.68 -3.78 -0.14
N GLU A 102 9.49 -3.25 -0.37
CA GLU A 102 8.23 -3.98 -0.16
C GLU A 102 8.08 -5.14 -1.16
N LEU A 103 8.39 -4.91 -2.44
CA LEU A 103 8.41 -6.00 -3.43
C LEU A 103 9.43 -7.09 -3.06
N ALA A 104 10.60 -6.70 -2.56
CA ALA A 104 11.60 -7.68 -2.12
C ALA A 104 11.11 -8.52 -0.93
N LEU A 105 10.32 -7.94 -0.01
CA LEU A 105 9.65 -8.67 1.08
C LEU A 105 8.60 -9.64 0.52
N VAL A 106 7.68 -9.14 -0.30
CA VAL A 106 6.64 -9.95 -0.96
C VAL A 106 7.26 -11.14 -1.70
N ARG A 107 8.31 -10.91 -2.50
CA ARG A 107 9.02 -11.97 -3.21
C ARG A 107 9.59 -13.05 -2.28
N ARG A 108 10.24 -12.65 -1.19
CA ARG A 108 10.80 -13.60 -0.20
C ARG A 108 9.69 -14.42 0.44
N GLU A 109 8.60 -13.77 0.85
CA GLU A 109 7.46 -14.43 1.47
C GLU A 109 6.79 -15.42 0.49
N VAL A 110 6.52 -15.01 -0.75
CA VAL A 110 5.97 -15.88 -1.81
C VAL A 110 6.88 -17.09 -2.06
N ALA A 111 8.19 -16.88 -2.18
CA ALA A 111 9.15 -17.97 -2.39
C ALA A 111 9.18 -18.98 -1.23
N SER A 112 8.89 -18.54 0.00
CA SER A 112 8.83 -19.39 1.18
C SER A 112 7.48 -20.06 1.44
N SER A 113 6.40 -19.59 0.79
CA SER A 113 5.01 -19.94 1.14
C SER A 113 4.51 -21.26 0.55
N GLY A 114 5.32 -22.02 -0.20
CA GLY A 114 4.86 -23.27 -0.82
C GLY A 114 3.77 -23.02 -1.89
N PRO A 115 2.87 -23.99 -2.17
CA PRO A 115 1.90 -23.89 -3.28
C PRO A 115 0.80 -22.83 -3.11
N GLY A 116 0.69 -22.18 -1.95
CA GLY A 116 -0.39 -21.24 -1.66
C GLY A 116 0.12 -20.00 -0.93
N ILE A 117 -0.59 -18.88 -1.12
CA ILE A 117 -0.30 -17.61 -0.44
C ILE A 117 -1.23 -17.46 0.76
N GLY A 118 -0.66 -17.25 1.95
CA GLY A 118 -1.42 -16.94 3.16
C GLY A 118 -2.18 -15.61 3.06
N ALA A 119 -3.24 -15.45 3.87
CA ALA A 119 -4.10 -14.27 3.84
C ALA A 119 -3.35 -12.95 4.08
N GLN A 120 -2.39 -12.93 5.01
CA GLN A 120 -1.59 -11.74 5.29
C GLN A 120 -0.72 -11.30 4.11
N LEU A 121 -0.05 -12.25 3.44
CA LEU A 121 0.77 -11.98 2.25
C LEU A 121 -0.11 -11.50 1.08
N ARG A 122 -1.32 -12.04 0.94
CA ARG A 122 -2.30 -11.54 -0.04
C ARG A 122 -2.66 -10.08 0.22
N ILE A 123 -2.96 -9.72 1.48
CA ILE A 123 -3.27 -8.34 1.86
C ILE A 123 -2.09 -7.42 1.54
N ASN A 124 -0.87 -7.79 1.94
CA ASN A 124 0.34 -7.00 1.69
C ASN A 124 0.54 -6.76 0.19
N CYS A 125 0.41 -7.82 -0.62
CA CYS A 125 0.52 -7.73 -2.08
C CYS A 125 -0.52 -6.78 -2.69
N LEU A 126 -1.79 -6.89 -2.28
CA LEU A 126 -2.86 -6.01 -2.78
C LEU A 126 -2.67 -4.55 -2.35
N THR A 127 -2.19 -4.30 -1.14
CA THR A 127 -1.87 -2.95 -0.65
C THR A 127 -0.75 -2.33 -1.47
N LEU A 128 0.32 -3.08 -1.73
CA LEU A 128 1.43 -2.66 -2.58
C LEU A 128 0.96 -2.34 -4.01
N CYS A 129 0.18 -3.23 -4.63
CA CYS A 129 -0.33 -3.02 -5.98
C CYS A 129 -1.16 -1.74 -6.08
N ARG A 130 -2.01 -1.47 -5.08
CA ARG A 130 -2.79 -0.24 -5.02
C ARG A 130 -1.91 1.00 -4.83
N GLY A 131 -0.89 0.91 -3.97
CA GLY A 131 0.05 2.01 -3.73
C GLY A 131 0.80 2.44 -5.00
N LEU A 132 1.32 1.47 -5.75
CA LEU A 132 1.99 1.71 -7.03
C LEU A 132 1.05 2.34 -8.06
N HIS A 133 -0.17 1.82 -8.19
CA HIS A 133 -1.16 2.38 -9.12
C HIS A 133 -1.47 3.86 -8.82
N ILE A 134 -1.63 4.21 -7.54
CA ILE A 134 -1.90 5.60 -7.13
C ILE A 134 -0.71 6.51 -7.45
N HIS A 135 0.52 6.07 -7.15
CA HIS A 135 1.75 6.80 -7.43
C HIS A 135 1.89 7.11 -8.93
N HIS A 136 1.82 6.10 -9.79
CA HIS A 136 1.95 6.32 -11.24
C HIS A 136 0.80 7.18 -11.80
N THR A 137 -0.42 7.03 -11.27
CA THR A 137 -1.55 7.89 -11.68
C THR A 137 -1.31 9.35 -11.30
N PHE A 138 -0.68 9.60 -10.15
CA PHE A 138 -0.32 10.95 -9.72
C PHE A 138 0.77 11.56 -10.62
N GLU A 139 1.74 10.76 -11.03
CA GLU A 139 2.77 11.18 -11.97
C GLU A 139 2.21 11.52 -13.34
N SER A 140 1.51 10.56 -13.97
CA SER A 140 0.89 10.75 -15.29
C SER A 140 -0.12 11.90 -15.30
N GLY A 141 -0.93 12.02 -14.25
CA GLY A 141 -2.00 13.02 -14.16
C GLY A 141 -1.55 14.41 -13.70
N GLY A 142 -0.36 14.53 -13.11
CA GLY A 142 0.06 15.75 -12.41
C GLY A 142 1.53 16.13 -12.63
N LEU A 143 2.46 15.26 -12.24
CA LEU A 143 3.88 15.56 -12.31
C LEU A 143 4.36 15.73 -13.76
N PHE A 144 4.09 14.77 -14.63
CA PHE A 144 4.62 14.77 -15.99
C PHE A 144 4.12 15.96 -16.83
N PRO A 145 2.82 16.33 -16.83
CA PRO A 145 2.37 17.55 -17.51
C PRO A 145 3.06 18.81 -16.99
N SER A 146 3.19 18.92 -15.66
CA SER A 146 3.85 20.05 -14.99
C SER A 146 5.35 20.13 -15.34
N MET A 147 6.01 18.99 -15.55
CA MET A 147 7.39 18.96 -16.03
C MET A 147 7.49 19.35 -17.51
N LEU A 148 6.61 18.88 -18.39
CA LEU A 148 6.61 19.26 -19.81
C LEU A 148 6.39 20.76 -20.04
N GLU A 149 5.60 21.41 -19.19
CA GLU A 149 5.42 22.87 -19.24
C GLU A 149 6.72 23.64 -19.01
N ARG A 150 7.61 23.11 -18.16
CA ARG A 150 8.90 23.75 -17.80
C ARG A 150 10.08 23.24 -18.62
N HIS A 151 10.01 21.98 -19.03
CA HIS A 151 11.08 21.21 -19.69
C HIS A 151 10.51 20.47 -20.92
N PRO A 152 10.18 21.17 -22.03
CA PRO A 152 9.62 20.55 -23.22
C PRO A 152 10.53 19.48 -23.84
N GLU A 153 11.85 19.54 -23.59
CA GLU A 153 12.83 18.55 -24.00
C GLU A 153 12.58 17.15 -23.43
N LEU A 154 11.79 17.03 -22.35
CA LEU A 154 11.45 15.74 -21.73
C LEU A 154 10.34 14.98 -22.47
N ALA A 155 9.78 15.51 -23.57
CA ALA A 155 8.66 14.87 -24.27
C ALA A 155 8.90 13.39 -24.62
N ALA A 156 10.11 13.05 -25.07
CA ALA A 156 10.47 11.67 -25.40
C ALA A 156 10.58 10.80 -24.14
N THR A 157 11.24 11.31 -23.09
CA THR A 157 11.38 10.64 -21.79
C THR A 157 10.02 10.34 -21.16
N ILE A 158 9.13 11.33 -21.12
CA ILE A 158 7.79 11.18 -20.53
C ILE A 158 6.93 10.21 -21.35
N THR A 159 7.06 10.22 -22.68
CA THR A 159 6.40 9.20 -23.52
C THR A 159 6.85 7.78 -23.18
N THR A 160 8.15 7.59 -22.92
CA THR A 160 8.69 6.30 -22.46
C THR A 160 8.12 5.92 -21.10
N LEU A 161 8.17 6.83 -20.12
CA LEU A 161 7.66 6.58 -18.76
C LEU A 161 6.17 6.22 -18.76
N GLU A 162 5.34 6.89 -19.55
CA GLU A 162 3.91 6.57 -19.69
C GLU A 162 3.69 5.17 -20.30
N ALA A 163 4.52 4.75 -21.26
CA ALA A 163 4.44 3.40 -21.81
C ALA A 163 4.84 2.34 -20.77
N GLU A 164 5.85 2.63 -19.95
CA GLU A 164 6.26 1.79 -18.82
C GLU A 164 5.17 1.72 -17.73
N HIS A 165 4.52 2.85 -17.40
CA HIS A 165 3.36 2.89 -16.50
C HIS A 165 2.24 1.96 -16.98
N ALA A 166 1.89 2.02 -18.26
CA ALA A 166 0.86 1.15 -18.84
C ALA A 166 1.23 -0.33 -18.75
N LYS A 167 2.50 -0.67 -18.98
CA LYS A 167 3.01 -2.05 -18.85
C LYS A 167 2.93 -2.53 -17.40
N ILE A 168 3.40 -1.72 -16.45
CA ILE A 168 3.38 -2.05 -15.02
C ILE A 168 1.93 -2.18 -14.52
N ALA A 169 1.02 -1.31 -14.95
CA ALA A 169 -0.40 -1.42 -14.61
C ALA A 169 -0.99 -2.78 -15.01
N GLY A 170 -0.69 -3.27 -16.23
CA GLY A 170 -1.10 -4.59 -16.67
C GLY A 170 -0.55 -5.73 -15.82
N LEU A 171 0.72 -5.64 -15.39
CA LEU A 171 1.34 -6.63 -14.49
C LEU A 171 0.69 -6.60 -13.10
N LEU A 172 0.39 -5.42 -12.57
CA LEU A 172 -0.28 -5.24 -11.29
C LEU A 172 -1.70 -5.83 -11.32
N GLU A 173 -2.46 -5.64 -12.39
CA GLU A 173 -3.80 -6.22 -12.57
C GLU A 173 -3.74 -7.75 -12.68
N ALA A 174 -2.78 -8.29 -13.43
CA ALA A 174 -2.56 -9.73 -13.56
C ALA A 174 -2.20 -10.34 -12.20
N LEU A 175 -1.29 -9.72 -11.44
CA LEU A 175 -0.90 -10.17 -10.12
C LEU A 175 -2.07 -10.09 -9.12
N GLN A 176 -2.86 -9.02 -9.13
CA GLN A 176 -4.06 -8.89 -8.29
C GLN A 176 -5.07 -10.01 -8.56
N THR A 177 -5.31 -10.34 -9.84
CA THR A 177 -6.19 -11.44 -10.23
C THR A 177 -5.64 -12.79 -9.75
N LEU A 178 -4.34 -12.99 -9.93
CA LEU A 178 -3.63 -14.21 -9.58
C LEU A 178 -3.64 -14.46 -8.07
N VAL A 179 -3.45 -13.43 -7.25
CA VAL A 179 -3.51 -13.57 -5.79
C VAL A 179 -4.93 -13.61 -5.27
N SER A 180 -5.95 -13.22 -6.05
CA SER A 180 -7.34 -13.20 -5.60
C SER A 180 -8.08 -14.50 -5.89
N THR A 181 -7.73 -15.20 -6.97
CA THR A 181 -8.43 -16.41 -7.44
C THR A 181 -7.52 -17.65 -7.38
N PRO A 182 -8.08 -18.88 -7.24
CA PRO A 182 -7.29 -20.09 -7.41
C PRO A 182 -6.68 -20.14 -8.81
N SER A 183 -5.37 -20.33 -8.90
CA SER A 183 -4.65 -20.37 -10.19
C SER A 183 -3.53 -21.39 -10.14
N THR A 184 -3.20 -21.95 -11.31
CA THR A 184 -2.04 -22.84 -11.52
C THR A 184 -0.78 -22.05 -11.90
N THR A 185 -0.92 -20.77 -12.24
CA THR A 185 0.19 -19.89 -12.57
C THR A 185 1.01 -19.56 -11.32
N SER A 186 2.34 -19.60 -11.45
CA SER A 186 3.25 -19.28 -10.35
C SER A 186 3.17 -17.81 -9.98
N VAL A 187 2.74 -17.51 -8.74
CA VAL A 187 2.79 -16.13 -8.22
C VAL A 187 4.22 -15.63 -8.12
N LEU A 188 5.17 -16.51 -7.82
CA LEU A 188 6.59 -16.13 -7.75
C LEU A 188 7.09 -15.60 -9.10
N ALA A 189 6.72 -16.24 -10.21
CA ALA A 189 7.11 -15.79 -11.54
C ALA A 189 6.50 -14.42 -11.90
N ALA A 190 5.23 -14.20 -11.56
CA ALA A 190 4.58 -12.91 -11.76
C ALA A 190 5.21 -11.79 -10.91
N VAL A 191 5.60 -12.10 -9.68
CA VAL A 191 6.33 -11.16 -8.81
C VAL A 191 7.74 -10.86 -9.35
N ASP A 192 8.45 -11.87 -9.86
CA ASP A 192 9.78 -11.70 -10.47
C ASP A 192 9.75 -10.80 -11.72
N GLU A 193 8.73 -10.98 -12.56
CA GLU A 193 8.51 -10.13 -13.74
C GLU A 193 8.20 -8.68 -13.32
N LEU A 194 7.27 -8.48 -12.38
CA LEU A 194 6.94 -7.15 -11.85
C LEU A 194 8.16 -6.44 -11.24
N ILE A 195 9.00 -7.17 -10.48
CA ILE A 195 10.22 -6.61 -9.90
C ILE A 195 11.19 -6.12 -10.97
N THR A 196 11.36 -6.91 -12.03
CA THR A 196 12.27 -6.57 -13.12
C THR A 196 11.82 -5.28 -13.81
N GLU A 197 10.55 -5.23 -14.21
CA GLU A 197 9.98 -4.10 -14.94
C GLU A 197 9.90 -2.84 -14.09
N LEU A 198 9.44 -2.96 -12.83
CA LEU A 198 9.36 -1.80 -11.95
C LEU A 198 10.74 -1.27 -11.59
N THR A 199 11.72 -2.13 -11.28
CA THR A 199 13.06 -1.64 -10.91
C THR A 199 13.71 -0.88 -12.07
N GLN A 200 13.61 -1.40 -13.29
CA GLN A 200 14.12 -0.72 -14.48
C GLN A 200 13.44 0.64 -14.70
N HIS A 201 12.11 0.68 -14.58
CA HIS A 201 11.33 1.90 -14.69
C HIS A 201 11.74 2.96 -13.65
N LEU A 202 11.77 2.58 -12.37
CA LEU A 202 12.14 3.49 -11.28
C LEU A 202 13.58 3.99 -11.42
N ASP A 203 14.52 3.15 -11.87
CA ASP A 203 15.91 3.57 -12.11
C ASP A 203 15.98 4.62 -13.24
N TYR A 204 15.25 4.40 -14.33
CA TYR A 204 15.19 5.34 -15.46
C TYR A 204 14.52 6.65 -15.05
N GLU A 205 13.39 6.61 -14.35
CA GLU A 205 12.71 7.81 -13.87
C GLU A 205 13.58 8.63 -12.93
N GLU A 206 14.25 7.98 -11.97
CA GLU A 206 15.16 8.65 -11.04
C GLU A 206 16.33 9.32 -11.75
N GLU A 207 16.92 8.66 -12.74
CA GLU A 207 18.02 9.20 -13.54
C GLU A 207 17.60 10.44 -14.34
N GLN A 208 16.42 10.38 -14.97
CA GLN A 208 15.99 11.43 -15.90
C GLN A 208 15.32 12.61 -15.21
N LEU A 209 14.50 12.37 -14.17
CA LEU A 209 13.61 13.39 -13.62
C LEU A 209 14.15 14.03 -12.34
N ILE A 210 14.78 13.27 -11.44
CA ILE A 210 15.20 13.83 -10.14
C ILE A 210 16.17 15.02 -10.27
N PRO A 211 17.17 15.03 -11.18
CA PRO A 211 18.04 16.20 -11.34
C PRO A 211 17.31 17.51 -11.65
N LEU A 212 16.06 17.44 -12.13
CA LEU A 212 15.21 18.58 -12.46
C LEU A 212 14.17 18.90 -11.37
N LEU A 213 14.09 18.07 -10.32
CA LEU A 213 13.14 18.15 -9.21
C LEU A 213 13.80 18.47 -7.85
N ASP A 214 15.12 18.55 -7.83
CA ASP A 214 15.96 18.90 -6.67
C ASP A 214 16.36 20.38 -6.64
#